data_AF-U4VDU9-F1
#
_entry.id   AF-U4VDU9-F1
#
_cell.length_a   1.000
_cell.length_b   1.000
_cell.length_c   1.000
_cell.angle_alpha   90.00
_cell.angle_beta   90.00
_cell.angle_gamma   90.00
#
_symmetry.space_group_name_H-M   'P 1'
#
loop_
_entity.id
_entity.type
_entity.pdbx_description
1 polymer ?
#
loop_
_entity_poly.entity_id
_entity_poly.type
_entity_poly.pdbx_seq_one_letter_code
_entity_poly.pdbx_strand_id
1 'polypeptide(L)'
;QITPETDPVSAGLTWAITKPVREKAAFNGAKAVLDAIAKGAAAKRVGLKPEGRQPVRAGADLFDESGRQIGTVTSGGFGPSAGFPVAMGYVEASLATPGTRVFADVRGNKVPVDVSALPFTPHRYRKG
;
A
#
# COMPACT_ATOMS: atom_id res chain seq x y z
N GLN A 1 4.37 4.88 6.84
CA GLN A 1 3.88 4.61 5.47
C GLN A 1 5.00 4.65 4.45
N ILE A 2 5.89 5.63 4.52
CA ILE A 2 7.12 5.71 3.71
C ILE A 2 8.30 5.91 4.66
N THR A 3 9.44 5.32 4.35
CA THR A 3 10.72 5.40 5.08
C THR A 3 11.86 5.65 4.08
N PRO A 4 13.10 5.96 4.52
CA PRO A 4 14.23 6.13 3.60
C PRO A 4 14.50 4.91 2.70
N GLU A 5 14.09 3.71 3.12
CA GLU A 5 14.22 2.45 2.39
C GLU A 5 13.10 2.24 1.36
N THR A 6 12.09 3.12 1.33
CA THR A 6 10.93 3.01 0.45
C THR A 6 11.10 3.91 -0.78
N ASP A 7 11.22 3.30 -1.96
CA ASP A 7 11.25 4.07 -3.21
C ASP A 7 9.84 4.54 -3.65
N PRO A 8 9.74 5.62 -4.46
CA PRO A 8 8.45 6.16 -4.91
C PRO A 8 7.61 5.19 -5.76
N VAL A 9 8.23 4.20 -6.42
CA VAL A 9 7.53 3.20 -7.24
C VAL A 9 6.81 2.22 -6.33
N SER A 10 7.51 1.67 -5.33
CA SER A 10 6.94 0.82 -4.29
C SER A 10 5.84 1.53 -3.50
N ALA A 11 6.01 2.83 -3.22
CA ALA A 11 5.02 3.62 -2.49
C ALA A 11 3.77 4.05 -3.30
N GLY A 12 3.75 3.82 -4.62
CA GLY A 12 2.69 4.29 -5.51
C GLY A 12 2.66 5.83 -5.68
N LEU A 13 3.82 6.47 -5.63
CA LEU A 13 3.99 7.93 -5.65
C LEU A 13 4.62 8.46 -6.95
N THR A 14 4.72 7.63 -7.98
CA THR A 14 5.29 8.03 -9.29
C THR A 14 4.52 9.16 -9.97
N TRP A 15 3.25 9.37 -9.62
CA TRP A 15 2.43 10.48 -10.11
C TRP A 15 3.06 11.86 -9.82
N ALA A 16 3.84 11.98 -8.74
CA ALA A 16 4.53 13.23 -8.39
C ALA A 16 5.75 13.51 -9.27
N ILE A 17 6.24 12.51 -10.01
CA ILE A 17 7.42 12.59 -10.88
C ILE A 17 6.95 12.56 -12.32
N THR A 18 6.52 13.72 -12.81
CA THR A 18 5.91 13.86 -14.14
C THR A 18 6.87 13.44 -15.25
N LYS A 19 6.32 13.10 -16.43
CA LYS A 19 7.12 12.69 -17.60
C LYS A 19 8.25 13.70 -17.92
N PRO A 20 8.01 15.03 -18.01
CA PRO A 20 9.09 15.99 -18.27
C PRO A 20 10.19 16.01 -17.20
N VAL A 21 9.83 15.81 -15.92
CA VAL A 21 10.82 15.73 -14.83
C VAL A 21 11.68 14.47 -14.95
N ARG A 22 11.06 13.35 -15.31
CA ARG A 22 11.77 12.07 -15.55
C ARG A 22 12.73 12.16 -16.73
N GLU A 23 12.30 12.79 -17.82
CA GLU A 23 13.14 12.95 -19.03
C GLU A 23 14.33 13.88 -18.78
N LYS A 24 14.14 14.96 -18.00
CA LYS A 24 15.24 15.87 -17.63
C LYS A 24 16.23 15.25 -16.65
N ALA A 25 15.78 14.34 -15.78
CA ALA A 25 16.59 13.62 -14.81
C ALA A 25 17.52 14.49 -13.92
N ALA A 26 17.19 15.76 -13.71
CA ALA A 26 18.07 16.76 -13.07
C ALA A 26 17.90 16.85 -11.54
N PHE A 27 17.34 15.82 -10.89
CA PHE A 27 17.07 15.81 -9.46
C PHE A 27 17.94 14.76 -8.73
N ASN A 28 18.19 15.00 -7.44
CA ASN A 28 18.96 14.06 -6.62
C ASN A 28 18.26 12.70 -6.54
N GLY A 29 18.99 11.63 -6.85
CA GLY A 29 18.44 10.26 -6.89
C GLY A 29 17.73 9.89 -8.20
N ALA A 30 17.76 10.75 -9.24
CA ALA A 30 17.09 10.48 -10.52
C ALA A 30 17.42 9.12 -11.12
N LYS A 31 18.69 8.74 -11.16
CA LYS A 31 19.10 7.43 -11.67
C LYS A 31 18.40 6.28 -10.94
N ALA A 32 18.44 6.27 -9.61
CA ALA A 32 17.85 5.21 -8.81
C ALA A 32 16.32 5.12 -9.00
N VAL A 33 15.64 6.25 -9.08
CA VAL A 33 14.20 6.31 -9.32
C VAL A 33 13.85 5.82 -10.72
N LEU A 34 14.58 6.23 -11.76
CA LEU A 34 14.34 5.81 -13.14
C LEU A 34 14.59 4.31 -13.31
N ASP A 35 15.65 3.78 -12.69
CA ASP A 35 15.94 2.34 -12.65
C ASP A 35 14.81 1.57 -11.96
N ALA A 36 14.29 2.08 -10.83
CA ALA A 36 13.14 1.48 -10.14
C ALA A 36 11.86 1.52 -10.97
N ILE A 37 11.62 2.60 -11.73
CA ILE A 37 10.46 2.71 -12.63
C ILE A 37 10.57 1.68 -13.75
N ALA A 38 11.75 1.52 -14.35
CA ALA A 38 11.98 0.57 -15.43
C ALA A 38 11.87 -0.89 -14.97
N LYS A 39 12.43 -1.20 -13.79
CA LYS A 39 12.39 -2.53 -13.19
C LYS A 39 11.00 -2.91 -12.65
N GLY A 40 10.27 -1.94 -12.12
CA GLY A 40 9.07 -2.17 -11.34
C GLY A 40 9.38 -2.51 -9.88
N ALA A 41 8.36 -2.38 -9.03
CA ALA A 41 8.46 -2.64 -7.59
C ALA A 41 8.18 -4.10 -7.27
N ALA A 42 8.98 -4.70 -6.39
CA ALA A 42 8.74 -6.06 -5.87
C ALA A 42 7.61 -6.09 -4.83
N ALA A 43 7.44 -5.01 -4.07
CA ALA A 43 6.34 -4.81 -3.14
C ALA A 43 5.65 -3.47 -3.41
N LYS A 44 4.34 -3.41 -3.24
CA LYS A 44 3.53 -2.21 -3.48
C LYS A 44 2.75 -1.82 -2.25
N ARG A 45 2.70 -0.51 -1.98
CA ARG A 45 1.80 0.06 -0.99
C ARG A 45 0.36 -0.04 -1.48
N VAL A 46 -0.51 -0.61 -0.66
CA VAL A 46 -1.93 -0.80 -0.97
C VAL A 46 -2.84 -0.32 0.15
N GLY A 47 -4.10 -0.08 -0.18
CA GLY A 47 -5.17 -0.05 0.80
C GLY A 47 -5.52 -1.47 1.24
N LEU A 48 -5.84 -1.63 2.50
CA LEU A 48 -6.25 -2.89 3.12
C LEU A 48 -7.58 -2.67 3.83
N LYS A 49 -8.56 -3.52 3.56
CA LYS A 49 -9.87 -3.53 4.19
C LYS A 49 -10.02 -4.82 5.00
N PRO A 50 -9.69 -4.81 6.30
CA PRO A 50 -9.95 -5.94 7.17
C PRO A 50 -11.44 -6.29 7.24
N GLU A 51 -11.73 -7.59 7.27
CA GLU A 51 -13.07 -8.07 7.59
C GLU A 51 -13.36 -7.93 9.09
N GLY A 52 -14.65 -7.77 9.41
CA GLY A 52 -15.11 -7.59 10.78
C GLY A 52 -14.98 -6.14 11.29
N ARG A 53 -15.05 -5.98 12.63
CA ARG A 53 -15.12 -4.68 13.30
C ARG A 53 -13.80 -4.23 13.93
N GLN A 54 -12.88 -5.18 14.16
CA GLN A 54 -11.63 -4.90 14.85
C GLN A 54 -10.57 -4.42 13.85
N PRO A 55 -9.90 -3.29 14.10
CA PRO A 55 -8.86 -2.84 13.20
C PRO A 55 -7.57 -3.64 13.33
N VAL A 56 -6.96 -3.93 12.18
CA VAL A 56 -5.57 -4.36 12.08
C VAL A 56 -4.66 -3.15 12.32
N ARG A 57 -3.61 -3.30 13.13
CA ARG A 57 -2.70 -2.20 13.52
C ARG A 57 -1.39 -2.27 12.73
N ALA A 58 -0.63 -1.18 12.79
CA ALA A 58 0.73 -1.16 12.24
C ALA A 58 1.60 -2.25 12.88
N GLY A 59 2.47 -2.87 12.08
CA GLY A 59 3.34 -3.98 12.48
C GLY A 59 2.70 -5.37 12.34
N ALA A 60 1.42 -5.47 11.96
CA ALA A 60 0.80 -6.77 11.70
C ALA A 60 1.32 -7.35 10.38
N ASP A 61 1.81 -8.58 10.42
CA ASP A 61 2.28 -9.28 9.22
C ASP A 61 1.11 -9.73 8.34
N LEU A 62 1.35 -9.71 7.02
CA LEU A 62 0.39 -10.13 6.00
C LEU A 62 0.83 -11.45 5.40
N PHE A 63 -0.12 -12.34 5.17
CA PHE A 63 0.08 -13.69 4.66
C PHE A 63 -0.83 -13.96 3.46
N ASP A 64 -0.38 -14.83 2.56
CA ASP A 64 -1.25 -15.41 1.52
C ASP A 64 -2.06 -16.61 2.07
N GLU A 65 -2.89 -17.20 1.22
CA GLU A 65 -3.71 -18.38 1.56
C GLU A 65 -2.88 -19.60 1.98
N SER A 66 -1.63 -19.71 1.53
CA SER A 66 -0.73 -20.80 1.90
C SER A 66 -0.06 -20.59 3.26
N GLY A 67 -0.27 -19.43 3.90
CA GLY A 67 0.36 -19.07 5.17
C GLY A 67 1.79 -18.54 5.00
N ARG A 68 2.21 -18.19 3.79
CA ARG A 68 3.50 -17.55 3.53
C ARG A 68 3.38 -16.04 3.77
N GLN A 69 4.36 -15.46 4.44
CA GLN A 69 4.38 -14.01 4.67
C GLN A 69 4.63 -13.27 3.35
N ILE A 70 3.76 -12.31 3.03
CA ILE A 70 3.76 -11.54 1.77
C ILE A 70 3.87 -10.04 1.98
N GLY A 71 3.93 -9.58 3.23
CA GLY A 71 3.98 -8.15 3.51
C GLY A 71 3.77 -7.80 4.97
N THR A 72 3.53 -6.52 5.21
CA THR A 72 3.23 -5.99 6.55
C THR A 72 2.34 -4.76 6.50
N VAL A 73 1.55 -4.57 7.55
CA VAL A 73 0.70 -3.39 7.75
C VAL A 73 1.53 -2.26 8.33
N THR A 74 1.42 -1.08 7.73
CA THR A 74 2.19 0.12 8.12
C THR A 74 1.33 1.17 8.83
N SER A 75 0.01 1.12 8.70
CA SER A 75 -0.95 1.87 9.54
C SER A 75 -2.31 1.19 9.52
N GLY A 76 -3.09 1.32 10.60
CA GLY A 76 -4.48 0.88 10.56
C GLY A 76 -5.33 1.36 11.74
N GLY A 77 -6.61 1.57 11.44
CA GLY A 77 -7.56 2.29 12.27
C GLY A 77 -9.00 1.91 11.93
N PHE A 78 -9.96 2.38 12.74
CA PHE A 78 -11.35 2.41 12.30
C PHE A 78 -11.57 3.71 11.53
N GLY A 79 -12.12 3.65 10.31
CA GLY A 79 -12.45 4.83 9.53
C GLY A 79 -13.92 5.22 9.75
N PRO A 80 -14.24 6.25 10.54
CA PRO A 80 -15.64 6.57 10.87
C PRO A 80 -16.47 6.91 9.63
N SER A 81 -15.87 7.64 8.67
CA SER A 81 -16.52 7.98 7.39
C SER A 81 -16.61 6.81 6.41
N ALA A 82 -15.70 5.83 6.52
CA ALA A 82 -15.77 4.61 5.73
C ALA A 82 -16.79 3.62 6.30
N GLY A 83 -17.02 3.65 7.63
CA GLY A 83 -17.90 2.74 8.34
C GLY A 83 -17.28 1.37 8.66
N PHE A 84 -16.00 1.17 8.34
CA PHE A 84 -15.29 -0.09 8.53
C PHE A 84 -13.81 0.15 8.90
N PRO A 85 -13.10 -0.87 9.41
CA PRO A 85 -11.66 -0.79 9.61
C PRO A 85 -10.89 -0.57 8.31
N VAL A 86 -9.93 0.33 8.33
CA VAL A 86 -9.07 0.65 7.18
C VAL A 86 -7.61 0.55 7.59
N ALA A 87 -6.79 0.02 6.70
CA ALA A 87 -5.36 -0.09 6.89
C ALA A 87 -4.62 0.21 5.59
N MET A 88 -3.32 0.43 5.70
CA MET A 88 -2.39 0.47 4.59
C MET A 88 -1.18 -0.38 4.94
N GLY A 89 -0.59 -1.00 3.94
CA GLY A 89 0.55 -1.87 4.09
C GLY A 89 1.28 -2.05 2.77
N TYR A 90 2.37 -2.78 2.81
CA TYR A 90 3.06 -3.26 1.61
C TYR A 90 2.76 -4.74 1.44
N VAL A 91 2.48 -5.14 0.21
CA VAL A 91 2.31 -6.54 -0.21
C VAL A 91 3.17 -6.80 -1.43
N GLU A 92 3.52 -8.06 -1.67
CA GLU A 92 4.13 -8.48 -2.93
C GLU A 92 3.35 -7.94 -4.14
N ALA A 93 4.05 -7.47 -5.16
CA ALA A 93 3.42 -6.76 -6.29
C ALA A 93 2.43 -7.63 -7.08
N SER A 94 2.62 -8.96 -7.08
CA SER A 94 1.70 -9.95 -7.65
C SER A 94 0.35 -10.02 -6.92
N LEU A 95 0.29 -9.61 -5.65
CA LEU A 95 -0.88 -9.62 -4.79
C LEU A 95 -1.45 -8.23 -4.53
N ALA A 96 -0.95 -7.20 -5.21
CA ALA A 96 -1.34 -5.81 -4.98
C ALA A 96 -2.63 -5.38 -5.69
N THR A 97 -3.30 -6.28 -6.39
CA THR A 97 -4.52 -5.99 -7.16
C THR A 97 -5.71 -5.81 -6.20
N PRO A 98 -6.53 -4.74 -6.36
CA PRO A 98 -7.76 -4.60 -5.58
C PRO A 98 -8.68 -5.81 -5.74
N GLY A 99 -9.23 -6.28 -4.62
CA GLY A 99 -10.03 -7.51 -4.53
C GLY A 99 -9.22 -8.77 -4.19
N THR A 100 -7.89 -8.72 -4.21
CA THR A 100 -7.05 -9.83 -3.74
C THR A 100 -7.25 -10.05 -2.24
N ARG A 101 -7.52 -11.29 -1.84
CA ARG A 101 -7.65 -11.70 -0.44
C ARG A 101 -6.28 -12.01 0.16
N VAL A 102 -6.00 -11.44 1.33
CA VAL A 102 -4.80 -11.72 2.15
C VAL A 102 -5.21 -11.88 3.62
N PHE A 103 -4.29 -12.27 4.48
CA PHE A 103 -4.56 -12.49 5.91
C PHE A 103 -3.60 -11.69 6.78
N ALA A 104 -4.14 -10.86 7.67
CA ALA A 104 -3.34 -10.19 8.68
C ALA A 104 -3.23 -11.02 9.95
N ASP A 105 -2.03 -11.07 10.54
CA ASP A 105 -1.86 -11.65 11.87
C ASP A 105 -2.23 -10.64 12.96
N VAL A 106 -3.31 -10.94 13.68
CA VAL A 106 -3.77 -10.15 14.81
C VAL A 106 -3.72 -11.02 16.06
N ARG A 107 -2.60 -10.92 16.78
CA ARG A 107 -2.36 -11.66 18.04
C ARG A 107 -2.49 -13.18 17.86
N GLY A 108 -1.95 -13.72 16.78
CA GLY A 108 -2.00 -15.15 16.44
C GLY A 108 -3.23 -15.58 15.65
N ASN A 109 -4.21 -14.70 15.44
CA ASN A 109 -5.38 -15.00 14.61
C ASN A 109 -5.19 -14.44 13.21
N LYS A 110 -5.43 -15.28 12.19
CA LYS A 110 -5.44 -14.85 10.79
C LYS A 110 -6.78 -14.17 10.48
N VAL A 111 -6.76 -12.85 10.39
CA VAL A 111 -7.91 -12.02 10.02
C VAL A 111 -7.92 -11.83 8.51
N PRO A 112 -8.99 -12.18 7.78
CA PRO A 112 -9.07 -11.92 6.36
C PRO A 112 -9.10 -10.41 6.05
N VAL A 113 -8.39 -10.01 5.01
CA VAL A 113 -8.24 -8.62 4.58
C VAL A 113 -8.31 -8.58 3.06
N ASP A 114 -9.15 -7.71 2.50
CA ASP A 114 -9.17 -7.46 1.07
C ASP A 114 -8.21 -6.32 0.73
N VAL A 115 -7.37 -6.53 -0.28
CA VAL A 115 -6.63 -5.43 -0.93
C VAL A 115 -7.66 -4.50 -1.57
N SER A 116 -7.53 -3.19 -1.33
CA SER A 116 -8.52 -2.19 -1.70
C SER A 116 -7.87 -1.01 -2.40
N ALA A 117 -8.62 -0.40 -3.32
CA ALA A 117 -8.22 0.84 -3.95
C ALA A 117 -8.19 1.98 -2.92
N LEU A 118 -7.26 2.91 -3.11
CA LEU A 118 -7.20 4.16 -2.35
C LEU A 118 -7.74 5.32 -3.19
N PRO A 119 -8.41 6.31 -2.58
CA PRO A 119 -8.74 6.42 -1.16
C PRO A 119 -9.96 5.56 -0.75
N PHE A 120 -10.07 5.22 0.54
CA PHE A 120 -11.24 4.49 1.08
C PHE A 120 -12.55 5.28 1.05
N THR A 121 -12.46 6.60 1.08
CA THR A 121 -13.58 7.53 0.97
C THR A 121 -13.26 8.55 -0.13
N PRO A 122 -14.20 8.90 -1.01
CA PRO A 122 -13.93 9.84 -2.10
C PRO A 122 -13.40 11.19 -1.59
N HIS A 123 -12.39 11.72 -2.27
CA HIS A 123 -11.93 13.09 -2.02
C HIS A 123 -13.01 14.10 -2.42
N ARG A 124 -13.15 15.17 -1.62
CA ARG A 124 -14.03 16.32 -1.92
C ARG A 124 -13.21 17.59 -2.11
N TYR A 125 -12.15 17.50 -2.91
CA TYR A 125 -11.34 18.68 -3.23
C TYR A 125 -12.20 19.75 -3.90
N ARG A 126 -12.04 21.00 -3.48
CA ARG A 126 -12.66 22.13 -4.17
C ARG A 126 -12.20 22.12 -5.61
N LYS A 127 -13.15 22.09 -6.53
CA LYS A 127 -12.93 22.36 -7.95
C LYS A 127 -13.31 23.83 -8.19
N GLY A 128 -12.69 24.44 -9.21
CA GLY A 128 -12.81 25.87 -9.55
C GLY A 128 -14.21 26.42 -9.39
#